data_AF-A0A0W8E3G2-F1
#
_entry.id   AF-A0A0W8E3G2-F1
#
_cell.length_a   1.000
_cell.length_b   1.000
_cell.length_c   1.000
_cell.angle_alpha   90.00
_cell.angle_beta   90.00
_cell.angle_gamma   90.00
#
_symmetry.space_group_name_H-M   'P 1'
#
loop_
_entity.id
_entity.type
_entity.pdbx_description
1 polymer ?
#
loop_
_entity_poly.entity_id
_entity_poly.type
_entity_poly.pdbx_seq_one_letter_code
_entity_poly.pdbx_strand_id
1 'polypeptide(L)'
;MQSSDIKPQVKGQSDKYSWNLYRLFRMAERDIKKYGDLIQFRILWDTRSHLDSSYEPFALNQSVLPGQCYFAKVYPYNQGWVGRKLLEVMCMASFGKIELYVYSIQEEYGRYIDITEWFWEEYRKSGRCIFDREHSGFWMGDETRFTTINKNSRRCNWCGQHHKRTVEKEVTIKRIAKWA
;
A
#
# COMPACT_ATOMS: atom_id res chain seq x y z
N MET A 1 -5.97 -15.48 6.56
CA MET A 1 -5.44 -14.45 7.50
C MET A 1 -6.52 -14.05 8.51
N GLN A 2 -6.17 -13.77 9.78
CA GLN A 2 -7.13 -13.27 10.78
C GLN A 2 -6.91 -11.79 11.06
N SER A 3 -7.97 -11.07 11.45
CA SER A 3 -7.89 -9.63 11.71
C SER A 3 -6.99 -9.26 12.88
N SER A 4 -6.79 -10.19 13.82
CA SER A 4 -5.80 -10.07 14.89
C SER A 4 -4.40 -9.75 14.37
N ASP A 5 -4.05 -10.27 13.19
CA ASP A 5 -2.70 -10.23 12.64
C ASP A 5 -2.33 -8.83 12.12
N ILE A 6 -3.33 -8.00 11.82
CA ILE A 6 -3.16 -6.65 11.27
C ILE A 6 -3.77 -5.57 12.19
N LYS A 7 -4.18 -5.96 13.39
CA LYS A 7 -4.78 -5.04 14.35
C LYS A 7 -3.69 -4.09 14.88
N PRO A 8 -3.88 -2.76 14.79
CA PRO A 8 -2.93 -1.84 15.38
C PRO A 8 -2.87 -2.00 16.90
N GLN A 9 -1.67 -1.93 17.48
CA GLN A 9 -1.41 -2.31 18.87
C GLN A 9 -2.19 -1.46 19.89
N VAL A 10 -2.29 -0.14 19.67
CA VAL A 10 -2.92 0.78 20.64
C VAL A 10 -3.85 1.76 19.93
N LYS A 11 -5.12 1.78 20.37
CA LYS A 11 -6.13 2.69 19.84
C LYS A 11 -5.78 4.14 20.23
N GLY A 12 -5.68 5.02 19.24
CA GLY A 12 -5.32 6.43 19.44
C GLY A 12 -3.82 6.75 19.40
N GLN A 13 -2.93 5.74 19.53
CA GLN A 13 -1.49 5.90 19.30
C GLN A 13 -1.06 5.37 17.93
N SER A 14 -1.67 4.28 17.47
CA SER A 14 -1.47 3.83 16.10
C SER A 14 -2.19 4.77 15.13
N ASP A 15 -1.58 4.97 13.96
CA ASP A 15 -2.05 5.95 13.00
C ASP A 15 -3.45 5.63 12.45
N LYS A 16 -4.15 6.69 12.01
CA LYS A 16 -5.51 6.57 11.45
C LYS A 16 -5.59 5.64 10.24
N TYR A 17 -4.53 5.53 9.43
CA TYR A 17 -4.52 4.76 8.18
C TYR A 17 -4.50 3.25 8.46
N SER A 18 -3.66 2.81 9.40
CA SER A 18 -3.61 1.42 9.87
C SER A 18 -4.94 1.00 10.49
N TRP A 19 -5.55 1.89 11.30
CA TRP A 19 -6.89 1.64 11.84
C TRP A 19 -7.97 1.56 10.77
N ASN A 20 -7.86 2.38 9.73
CA ASN A 20 -8.79 2.38 8.62
C ASN A 20 -8.73 1.07 7.83
N LEU A 21 -7.53 0.60 7.50
CA LEU A 21 -7.34 -0.69 6.83
C LEU A 21 -7.86 -1.86 7.70
N TYR A 22 -7.56 -1.85 9.00
CA TYR A 22 -8.07 -2.85 9.93
C TYR A 22 -9.61 -2.88 9.99
N ARG A 23 -10.27 -1.72 10.03
CA ARG A 23 -11.74 -1.64 10.01
C ARG A 23 -12.34 -2.23 8.74
N LEU A 24 -11.73 -1.96 7.59
CA LEU A 24 -12.17 -2.55 6.32
C LEU A 24 -12.02 -4.07 6.34
N PHE A 25 -10.89 -4.58 6.82
CA PHE A 25 -10.68 -6.01 6.94
C PHE A 25 -11.69 -6.68 7.89
N ARG A 26 -12.03 -6.03 9.02
CA ARG A 26 -13.10 -6.47 9.93
C ARG A 26 -14.49 -6.43 9.30
N MET A 27 -14.74 -5.51 8.37
CA MET A 27 -15.98 -5.54 7.58
C MET A 27 -15.99 -6.76 6.66
N ALA A 28 -14.90 -7.02 5.95
CA ALA A 28 -14.78 -8.18 5.09
C ALA A 28 -14.95 -9.50 5.85
N GLU A 29 -14.34 -9.66 7.02
CA GLU A 29 -14.55 -10.84 7.87
C GLU A 29 -16.02 -11.04 8.27
N ARG A 30 -16.73 -9.95 8.60
CA ARG A 30 -18.17 -10.02 8.94
C ARG A 30 -19.01 -10.43 7.74
N ASP A 31 -18.70 -9.87 6.59
CA ASP A 31 -19.34 -10.20 5.33
C ASP A 31 -19.10 -11.67 4.97
N ILE A 32 -17.85 -12.17 5.04
CA ILE A 32 -17.51 -13.57 4.78
C ILE A 32 -18.29 -14.49 5.73
N LYS A 33 -18.36 -14.15 7.02
CA LYS A 33 -19.16 -14.94 7.99
C LYS A 33 -20.65 -14.95 7.67
N LYS A 34 -21.19 -13.86 7.10
CA LYS A 34 -22.62 -13.74 6.78
C LYS A 34 -22.99 -14.44 5.48
N TYR A 35 -22.15 -14.32 4.46
CA TYR A 35 -22.46 -14.79 3.09
C TYR A 35 -21.67 -16.06 2.71
N GLY A 36 -20.72 -16.50 3.52
CA GLY A 36 -19.89 -17.68 3.27
C GLY A 36 -19.06 -17.55 2.00
N ASP A 37 -18.96 -18.65 1.25
CA ASP A 37 -18.18 -18.74 0.01
C ASP A 37 -18.81 -17.97 -1.17
N LEU A 38 -19.99 -17.38 -0.97
CA LEU A 38 -20.67 -16.55 -1.97
C LEU A 38 -19.98 -15.21 -2.20
N ILE A 39 -18.96 -14.86 -1.42
CA ILE A 39 -18.17 -13.64 -1.62
C ILE A 39 -16.72 -13.91 -1.28
N GLN A 40 -15.84 -13.25 -1.99
CA GLN A 40 -14.41 -13.29 -1.72
C GLN A 40 -13.87 -11.87 -1.67
N PHE A 41 -12.92 -11.61 -0.77
CA PHE A 41 -12.23 -10.32 -0.75
C PHE A 41 -10.84 -10.47 -1.32
N ARG A 42 -10.44 -9.49 -2.14
CA ARG A 42 -9.17 -9.45 -2.86
C ARG A 42 -8.52 -8.08 -2.80
N ILE A 43 -7.20 -8.05 -2.87
CA ILE A 43 -6.42 -6.88 -3.20
C ILE A 43 -6.02 -7.00 -4.67
N LEU A 44 -6.57 -6.13 -5.50
CA LEU A 44 -6.32 -6.12 -6.94
C LEU A 44 -5.39 -4.96 -7.29
N TRP A 45 -4.30 -5.24 -7.99
CA TRP A 45 -3.41 -4.25 -8.57
C TRP A 45 -3.87 -3.89 -9.97
N ASP A 46 -4.16 -2.62 -10.23
CA ASP A 46 -4.41 -2.09 -11.57
C ASP A 46 -3.08 -1.88 -12.29
N THR A 47 -2.83 -2.67 -13.32
CA THR A 47 -1.61 -2.56 -14.13
C THR A 47 -1.61 -1.32 -15.01
N ARG A 48 -2.71 -0.56 -15.07
CA ARG A 48 -2.73 0.72 -15.78
C ARG A 48 -2.29 1.84 -14.83
N SER A 49 -1.23 2.54 -15.20
CA SER A 49 -0.81 3.77 -14.53
C SER A 49 -1.92 4.81 -14.57
N HIS A 50 -2.19 5.43 -13.43
CA HIS A 50 -3.17 6.50 -13.31
C HIS A 50 -2.60 7.85 -13.78
N LEU A 51 -1.30 7.95 -13.99
CA LEU A 51 -0.62 9.18 -14.39
C LEU A 51 -0.66 9.37 -15.91
N ASP A 52 -0.40 8.30 -16.66
CA ASP A 52 -0.19 8.38 -18.11
C ASP A 52 -0.90 7.25 -18.89
N SER A 53 -1.68 6.39 -18.21
CA SER A 53 -2.32 5.21 -18.82
C SER A 53 -1.36 4.15 -19.36
N SER A 54 -0.06 4.23 -19.09
CA SER A 54 0.89 3.19 -19.44
C SER A 54 0.61 1.89 -18.68
N TYR A 55 1.12 0.76 -19.20
CA TYR A 55 1.03 -0.52 -18.52
C TYR A 55 2.26 -0.72 -17.63
N GLU A 56 2.03 -0.86 -16.32
CA GLU A 56 3.03 -1.09 -15.30
C GLU A 56 2.75 -2.45 -14.63
N PRO A 57 3.57 -3.48 -14.92
CA PRO A 57 3.41 -4.76 -14.26
C PRO A 57 3.71 -4.62 -12.77
N PHE A 58 2.99 -5.41 -11.96
CA PHE A 58 3.24 -5.46 -10.53
C PHE A 58 4.61 -6.07 -10.23
N ALA A 59 5.42 -5.39 -9.42
CA ALA A 59 6.75 -5.85 -9.02
C ALA A 59 6.84 -6.04 -7.49
N LEU A 60 7.20 -7.25 -7.06
CA LEU A 60 7.23 -7.67 -5.65
C LEU A 60 8.20 -6.88 -4.78
N ASN A 61 9.22 -6.26 -5.38
CA ASN A 61 10.25 -5.49 -4.69
C ASN A 61 9.99 -3.98 -4.67
N GLN A 62 8.90 -3.52 -5.30
CA GLN A 62 8.56 -2.10 -5.37
C GLN A 62 7.55 -1.68 -4.29
N SER A 63 7.49 -0.37 -4.05
CA SER A 63 6.46 0.22 -3.22
C SER A 63 5.10 0.00 -3.85
N VAL A 64 4.14 -0.41 -3.04
CA VAL A 64 2.74 -0.51 -3.47
C VAL A 64 2.19 0.90 -3.55
N LEU A 65 1.72 1.31 -4.72
CA LEU A 65 1.02 2.57 -4.88
C LEU A 65 -0.47 2.38 -4.49
N PRO A 66 -0.96 2.96 -3.38
CA PRO A 66 -2.33 2.69 -2.91
C PRO A 66 -3.40 3.21 -3.86
N GLY A 67 -3.04 4.13 -4.77
CA GLY A 67 -3.91 4.62 -5.83
C GLY A 67 -4.10 3.64 -7.00
N GLN A 68 -3.24 2.62 -7.12
CA GLN A 68 -3.34 1.52 -8.08
C GLN A 68 -3.88 0.23 -7.45
N CYS A 69 -4.03 0.17 -6.13
CA CYS A 69 -4.59 -1.00 -5.46
C CYS A 69 -6.05 -0.83 -5.13
N TYR A 70 -6.84 -1.88 -5.32
CA TYR A 70 -8.24 -1.95 -4.96
C TYR A 70 -8.47 -3.02 -3.88
N PHE A 71 -9.25 -2.69 -2.86
CA PHE A 71 -9.88 -3.67 -2.00
C PHE A 71 -11.23 -4.06 -2.62
N ALA A 72 -11.29 -5.26 -3.18
CA ALA A 72 -12.39 -5.75 -3.97
C ALA A 72 -13.17 -6.84 -3.24
N LYS A 73 -14.49 -6.75 -3.29
CA LYS A 73 -15.45 -7.82 -3.02
C LYS A 73 -15.81 -8.46 -4.35
N VAL A 74 -15.33 -9.67 -4.57
CA VAL A 74 -15.52 -10.48 -5.77
C VAL A 74 -16.73 -11.39 -5.58
N TYR A 75 -17.60 -11.39 -6.57
CA TYR A 75 -18.79 -12.25 -6.63
C TYR A 75 -18.49 -13.55 -7.41
N PRO A 76 -19.18 -14.66 -7.11
CA PRO A 76 -18.92 -15.94 -7.73
C PRO A 76 -19.39 -15.94 -9.18
N TYR A 77 -19.01 -16.98 -9.92
CA TYR A 77 -19.44 -17.21 -11.31
C TYR A 77 -19.12 -16.07 -12.28
N ASN A 78 -17.99 -15.39 -12.06
CA ASN A 78 -17.52 -14.29 -12.90
C ASN A 78 -18.53 -13.13 -13.07
N GLN A 79 -19.37 -12.87 -12.07
CA GLN A 79 -20.32 -11.75 -12.08
C GLN A 79 -19.66 -10.37 -11.90
N GLY A 80 -18.35 -10.34 -11.68
CA GLY A 80 -17.56 -9.14 -11.49
C GLY A 80 -17.17 -8.91 -10.03
N TRP A 81 -16.70 -7.71 -9.75
CA TRP A 81 -16.30 -7.30 -8.42
C TRP A 81 -16.72 -5.85 -8.14
N VAL A 82 -16.88 -5.54 -6.87
CA VAL A 82 -17.08 -4.18 -6.38
C VAL A 82 -16.00 -3.83 -5.38
N GLY A 83 -15.37 -2.68 -5.52
CA GLY A 83 -14.27 -2.33 -4.64
C GLY A 83 -13.94 -0.86 -4.61
N ARG A 84 -12.93 -0.54 -3.81
CA ARG A 84 -12.42 0.83 -3.62
C ARG A 84 -10.91 0.85 -3.63
N LYS A 85 -10.35 1.99 -4.05
CA LYS A 85 -8.91 2.19 -3.99
C LYS A 85 -8.42 2.17 -2.55
N LEU A 86 -7.29 1.52 -2.30
CA LEU A 86 -6.68 1.49 -0.96
C LEU A 86 -6.35 2.90 -0.46
N LEU A 87 -5.96 3.81 -1.37
CA LEU A 87 -5.75 5.22 -1.02
C LEU A 87 -6.99 5.82 -0.33
N GLU A 88 -8.18 5.63 -0.92
CA GLU A 88 -9.44 6.16 -0.39
C GLU A 88 -9.79 5.52 0.96
N VAL A 89 -9.68 4.19 1.03
CA VAL A 89 -9.89 3.40 2.25
C VAL A 89 -9.07 3.94 3.39
N MET A 90 -7.77 4.16 3.15
CA MET A 90 -6.85 4.58 4.19
C MET A 90 -7.08 6.04 4.59
N CYS A 91 -7.46 6.92 3.66
CA CYS A 91 -7.49 8.36 3.91
C CYS A 91 -8.84 8.91 4.37
N MET A 92 -9.96 8.39 3.86
CA MET A 92 -11.24 9.08 3.96
C MET A 92 -12.15 8.64 5.10
N ALA A 93 -11.79 7.59 5.87
CA ALA A 93 -12.55 7.08 7.03
C ALA A 93 -14.05 6.76 6.80
N SER A 94 -14.58 6.93 5.58
CA SER A 94 -15.99 6.73 5.21
C SER A 94 -16.22 5.29 4.78
N PHE A 95 -16.24 4.40 5.76
CA PHE A 95 -16.50 2.96 5.55
C PHE A 95 -17.96 2.64 5.19
N GLY A 96 -18.87 3.60 5.32
CA GLY A 96 -20.31 3.37 5.23
C GLY A 96 -20.87 3.20 3.81
N LYS A 97 -20.08 3.50 2.78
CA LYS A 97 -20.49 3.35 1.38
C LYS A 97 -19.27 2.86 0.64
N ILE A 98 -19.14 1.59 0.28
CA ILE A 98 -18.20 1.21 -0.78
C ILE A 98 -18.88 1.65 -2.08
N GLU A 99 -18.83 2.94 -2.44
CA GLU A 99 -19.42 3.42 -3.71
C GLU A 99 -18.76 2.66 -4.85
N LEU A 100 -19.64 1.98 -5.58
CA LEU A 100 -19.39 0.84 -6.43
C LEU A 100 -18.73 1.29 -7.72
N TYR A 101 -17.50 0.84 -7.96
CA TYR A 101 -17.16 0.49 -9.34
C TYR A 101 -17.60 -0.96 -9.54
N VAL A 102 -18.50 -1.19 -10.48
CA VAL A 102 -18.86 -2.54 -10.95
C VAL A 102 -18.03 -2.80 -12.19
N TYR A 103 -17.16 -3.79 -12.08
CA TYR A 103 -16.27 -4.15 -13.17
C TYR A 103 -16.65 -5.54 -13.70
N SER A 104 -16.93 -5.62 -15.01
CA SER A 104 -17.30 -6.87 -15.67
C SER A 104 -16.05 -7.65 -16.07
N ILE A 105 -16.04 -8.96 -15.87
CA ILE A 105 -14.85 -9.80 -16.06
C ILE A 105 -14.41 -9.93 -17.53
N GLN A 106 -15.29 -9.63 -18.50
CA GLN A 106 -14.99 -9.82 -19.93
C GLN A 106 -14.08 -8.75 -20.54
N GLU A 107 -14.08 -7.52 -20.02
CA GLU A 107 -13.23 -6.42 -20.56
C GLU A 107 -11.86 -6.31 -19.86
N GLU A 108 -11.59 -7.14 -18.84
CA GLU A 108 -10.52 -6.88 -17.85
C GLU A 108 -9.48 -7.99 -17.68
N TYR A 109 -9.56 -9.08 -18.46
CA TYR A 109 -8.55 -10.12 -18.45
C TYR A 109 -7.17 -9.52 -18.81
N GLY A 110 -6.33 -9.29 -17.79
CA GLY A 110 -4.97 -8.76 -17.92
C GLY A 110 -4.75 -7.36 -17.32
N ARG A 111 -5.80 -6.64 -16.92
CA ARG A 111 -5.67 -5.33 -16.27
C ARG A 111 -5.44 -5.43 -14.76
N TYR A 112 -6.11 -6.37 -14.12
CA TYR A 112 -6.04 -6.52 -12.66
C TYR A 112 -5.25 -7.78 -12.30
N ILE A 113 -4.26 -7.61 -11.41
CA ILE A 113 -3.49 -8.71 -10.83
C ILE A 113 -3.95 -8.90 -9.39
N ASP A 114 -4.36 -10.12 -9.04
CA ASP A 114 -4.62 -10.47 -7.64
C ASP A 114 -3.30 -10.55 -6.87
N ILE A 115 -3.09 -9.61 -5.96
CA ILE A 115 -1.91 -9.54 -5.09
C ILE A 115 -2.25 -9.79 -3.62
N THR A 116 -3.42 -10.40 -3.34
CA THR A 116 -3.99 -10.50 -2.00
C THR A 116 -3.03 -11.15 -0.99
N GLU A 117 -2.52 -12.35 -1.30
CA GLU A 117 -1.65 -13.09 -0.38
C GLU A 117 -0.34 -12.33 -0.14
N TRP A 118 0.33 -11.91 -1.22
CA TRP A 118 1.57 -11.14 -1.14
C TRP A 118 1.39 -9.84 -0.33
N PHE A 119 0.31 -9.08 -0.59
CA PHE A 119 0.05 -7.81 0.06
C PHE A 119 -0.02 -7.99 1.58
N TRP A 120 -0.79 -8.99 2.03
CA TRP A 120 -0.99 -9.24 3.44
C TRP A 120 0.24 -9.81 4.14
N GLU A 121 1.01 -10.65 3.45
CA GLU A 121 2.29 -11.13 3.96
C GLU A 121 3.29 -9.98 4.16
N GLU A 122 3.43 -9.09 3.17
CA GLU A 122 4.35 -7.97 3.24
C GLU A 122 3.88 -6.87 4.20
N TYR A 123 2.58 -6.62 4.28
CA TYR A 123 2.00 -5.69 5.24
C TYR A 123 2.23 -6.18 6.69
N ARG A 124 2.18 -7.49 6.93
CA ARG A 124 2.51 -8.06 8.26
C ARG A 124 3.97 -7.80 8.66
N LYS A 125 4.89 -7.88 7.69
CA LYS A 125 6.33 -7.69 7.94
C LYS A 125 6.71 -6.22 8.09
N SER A 126 6.19 -5.36 7.22
CA SER A 126 6.68 -3.99 7.03
C SER A 126 5.65 -2.91 7.37
N GLY A 127 4.42 -3.30 7.71
CA GLY A 127 3.31 -2.40 7.96
C GLY A 127 3.09 -1.45 6.78
N ARG A 128 2.94 -0.16 7.11
CA ARG A 128 2.76 0.91 6.12
C ARG A 128 3.99 1.15 5.24
N CYS A 129 5.17 0.63 5.58
CA CYS A 129 6.34 0.77 4.72
C CYS A 129 6.19 -0.01 3.40
N ILE A 130 5.20 -0.90 3.27
CA ILE A 130 4.86 -1.50 1.96
C ILE A 130 4.54 -0.43 0.90
N PHE A 131 4.05 0.74 1.31
CA PHE A 131 3.66 1.85 0.42
C PHE A 131 4.79 2.85 0.12
N ASP A 132 5.89 2.78 0.87
CA ASP A 132 7.09 3.60 0.68
C ASP A 132 8.29 2.81 1.23
N ARG A 133 8.68 1.77 0.48
CA ARG A 133 9.75 0.83 0.86
C ARG A 133 11.11 1.51 0.96
N GLU A 134 11.31 2.59 0.21
CA GLU A 134 12.55 3.39 0.20
C GLU A 134 12.65 4.33 1.40
N HIS A 135 11.58 4.49 2.18
CA HIS A 135 11.56 5.40 3.33
C HIS A 135 11.86 6.85 2.93
N SER A 136 11.36 7.24 1.75
CA SER A 136 11.52 8.57 1.17
C SER A 136 10.81 9.66 1.99
N GLY A 137 9.76 9.30 2.74
CA GLY A 137 8.90 10.27 3.43
C GLY A 137 7.80 10.83 2.53
N PHE A 138 7.60 10.25 1.35
CA PHE A 138 6.56 10.70 0.43
C PHE A 138 5.14 10.36 0.91
N TRP A 139 4.99 9.37 1.80
CA TRP A 139 3.68 8.88 2.21
C TRP A 139 3.03 9.74 3.30
N MET A 140 1.73 10.03 3.16
CA MET A 140 0.97 10.83 4.13
C MET A 140 1.07 10.30 5.55
N GLY A 141 1.14 11.20 6.52
CA GLY A 141 1.20 10.86 7.94
C GLY A 141 2.57 10.34 8.38
N ASP A 142 3.65 10.83 7.77
CA ASP A 142 5.04 10.45 8.06
C ASP A 142 5.67 11.27 9.20
N GLU A 143 4.93 12.23 9.78
CA GLU A 143 5.47 13.20 10.75
C GLU A 143 6.03 12.51 11.99
N THR A 144 5.47 11.35 12.33
CA THR A 144 5.88 10.49 13.44
C THR A 144 6.53 9.18 12.97
N ARG A 145 6.85 9.05 11.68
CA ARG A 145 7.40 7.81 11.12
C ARG A 145 8.82 7.55 11.58
N PHE A 146 9.62 8.59 11.79
CA PHE A 146 11.03 8.41 12.11
C PHE A 146 11.37 8.90 13.51
N THR A 147 12.07 8.06 14.27
CA THR A 147 12.73 8.46 15.52
C THR A 147 14.21 8.67 15.22
N THR A 148 14.71 9.88 15.42
CA THR A 148 16.14 10.18 15.30
C THR A 148 16.89 9.51 16.45
N ILE A 149 17.87 8.65 16.13
CA ILE A 149 18.74 8.00 17.13
C ILE A 149 19.94 8.91 17.41
N ASN A 150 20.55 9.46 16.35
CA ASN A 150 21.62 10.46 16.44
C ASN A 150 21.65 11.29 15.15
N LYS A 151 22.61 12.23 15.04
CA LYS A 151 22.73 13.14 13.88
C LYS A 151 22.75 12.43 12.52
N ASN A 152 23.23 11.19 12.45
CA ASN A 152 23.42 10.44 11.22
C ASN A 152 22.58 9.17 11.14
N SER A 153 21.63 8.95 12.05
CA SER A 153 20.79 7.75 11.99
C SER A 153 19.39 7.98 12.56
N ARG A 154 18.44 7.29 11.94
CA ARG A 154 17.03 7.28 12.33
C ARG A 154 16.49 5.85 12.28
N ARG A 155 15.47 5.57 13.08
CA ARG A 155 14.71 4.32 13.05
C ARG A 155 13.31 4.59 12.53
N CYS A 156 12.82 3.74 11.63
CA CYS A 156 11.43 3.79 11.23
C CYS A 156 10.54 3.16 12.32
N ASN A 157 9.56 3.92 12.79
CA ASN A 157 8.59 3.50 13.80
C ASN A 157 7.55 2.52 13.25
N TRP A 158 7.42 2.38 11.92
CA TRP A 158 6.48 1.45 11.30
C TRP A 158 7.07 0.06 11.11
N CYS A 159 8.23 -0.06 10.45
CA CYS A 159 8.86 -1.36 10.15
C CYS A 159 10.05 -1.69 11.07
N GLY A 160 10.50 -0.75 11.90
CA GLY A 160 11.66 -0.93 12.78
C GLY A 160 13.03 -0.80 12.12
N GLN A 161 13.13 -0.62 10.80
CA GLN A 161 14.42 -0.51 10.10
C GLN A 161 15.24 0.70 10.54
N HIS A 162 16.56 0.52 10.57
CA HIS A 162 17.53 1.58 10.86
C HIS A 162 18.10 2.14 9.56
N HIS A 163 18.08 3.46 9.43
CA HIS A 163 18.64 4.18 8.28
C HIS A 163 19.83 5.02 8.75
N LYS A 164 20.91 4.97 7.99
CA LYS A 164 22.10 5.79 8.20
C LYS A 164 22.20 6.82 7.10
N ARG A 165 22.51 8.07 7.45
CA ARG A 165 22.80 9.13 6.50
C ARG A 165 24.18 8.87 5.89
N THR A 166 24.23 8.72 4.58
CA THR A 166 25.47 8.72 3.80
C THR A 166 25.58 10.07 3.09
N VAL A 167 26.76 10.66 3.08
CA VAL A 167 27.05 11.89 2.32
C VAL A 167 28.07 11.52 1.26
N GLU A 168 27.65 11.55 0.01
CA GLU A 168 28.53 11.32 -1.13
C GLU A 168 28.97 12.68 -1.68
N LYS A 169 30.29 12.84 -1.91
CA LYS A 169 30.87 14.08 -2.45
C LYS A 169 31.20 13.86 -3.91
N GLU A 170 30.46 14.51 -4.80
CA GLU A 170 30.80 14.55 -6.22
C GLU A 170 31.85 15.65 -6.47
N VAL A 171 32.93 15.31 -7.17
CA VAL A 171 34.01 16.25 -7.50
C VAL A 171 34.16 16.33 -9.01
N THR A 172 33.72 17.44 -9.59
CA THR A 172 33.94 17.73 -11.02
C THR A 172 35.32 18.38 -11.22
N ILE A 173 36.26 17.65 -11.83
CA ILE A 173 37.58 18.19 -12.16
C ILE A 173 37.53 18.80 -13.57
N LYS A 174 37.58 20.13 -13.68
CA LYS A 174 37.80 20.83 -14.95
C LYS A 174 39.29 21.09 -15.13
N ARG A 175 39.90 20.51 -16.17
CA ARG A 175 41.28 20.83 -16.58
C ARG A 175 41.24 21.87 -17.69
N ILE A 176 41.95 22.98 -17.51
CA ILE A 176 42.15 24.00 -18.55
C ILE A 176 43.64 23.99 -18.92
N ALA A 177 43.95 23.70 -20.18
CA ALA A 177 45.31 23.79 -20.68
C ALA A 177 45.68 25.27 -20.89
N LYS A 178 46.76 25.74 -20.25
CA LYS A 178 47.41 26.99 -20.60
C LYS A 178 48.61 26.67 -21.48
N TRP A 179 48.57 27.15 -22.72
CA TRP A 179 49.73 27.19 -23.60
C TRP A 179 50.38 28.58 -23.44
N ALA A 180 51.69 28.61 -23.21
CA ALA A 180 52.51 29.81 -23.08
C ALA A 180 53.13 30.18 -24.43
#